data_AF-A0A0A9YJF2-F1
#
_entry.id   AF-A0A0A9YJF2-F1
#
_cell.length_a   1.000
_cell.length_b   1.000
_cell.length_c   1.000
_cell.angle_alpha   90.00
_cell.angle_beta   90.00
_cell.angle_gamma   90.00
#
_symmetry.space_group_name_H-M   'P 1'
#
loop_
_entity.id
_entity.type
_entity.pdbx_description
1 polymer ?
#
loop_
_entity_poly.entity_id
_entity_poly.type
_entity_poly.pdbx_seq_one_letter_code
_entity_poly.pdbx_strand_id
1 'polypeptide(L)'
;VSEPKPSGTGDSTSPYFMEVLNPQKNFIPGYTGHIPFGQSKYGKGYTPYTNSALCDFTTNYRRRLSTEWAPVSVIRRDPPLLIQPTEIYHKHVGMLPDYGGHVPGSKFRVGKTFGNDTRDAKRWLRGDFSM
;
A
#
# COMPACT_ATOMS: atom_id res chain seq x y z
N VAL A 1 -1.94 -6.30 59.58
CA VAL A 1 -2.22 -5.56 58.33
C VAL A 1 -1.11 -5.94 57.37
N SER A 2 -1.38 -6.81 56.40
CA SER A 2 -0.37 -7.27 55.44
C SER A 2 -0.07 -6.16 54.44
N GLU A 3 1.20 -5.77 54.34
CA GLU A 3 1.70 -4.79 53.38
C GLU A 3 1.36 -5.21 51.94
N PRO A 4 0.98 -4.27 51.05
CA PRO A 4 0.82 -4.59 49.65
C PRO A 4 2.20 -4.86 49.05
N LYS A 5 2.43 -6.13 48.66
CA LYS A 5 3.63 -6.56 47.95
C LYS A 5 3.77 -5.76 46.64
N PRO A 6 4.89 -5.05 46.39
CA PRO A 6 5.10 -4.39 45.11
C PRO A 6 5.21 -5.46 44.02
N SER A 7 4.20 -5.53 43.15
CA SER A 7 4.19 -6.47 42.02
C SER A 7 4.95 -5.88 40.85
N GLY A 8 6.03 -6.55 40.45
CA GLY A 8 6.64 -6.40 39.13
C GLY A 8 8.09 -5.94 39.18
N THR A 9 9.02 -6.90 39.15
CA THR A 9 10.37 -6.70 38.64
C THR A 9 10.27 -6.16 37.22
N GLY A 10 10.79 -4.96 36.99
CA GLY A 10 10.65 -4.23 35.75
C GLY A 10 11.43 -4.88 34.61
N ASP A 11 10.72 -5.53 33.70
CA ASP A 11 11.20 -5.67 32.33
C ASP A 11 11.19 -4.27 31.71
N SER A 12 12.37 -3.73 31.40
CA SER A 12 12.58 -2.44 30.74
C SER A 12 12.02 -2.36 29.31
N THR A 13 11.28 -3.39 28.88
CA THR A 13 10.72 -3.51 27.55
C THR A 13 9.40 -2.75 27.48
N SER A 14 9.24 -1.93 26.44
CA SER A 14 8.01 -1.16 26.23
C SER A 14 6.79 -2.08 25.97
N PRO A 15 5.59 -1.79 26.51
CA PRO A 15 4.38 -2.63 26.33
C PRO A 15 4.01 -2.94 24.87
N TYR A 16 4.41 -2.06 23.94
CA TYR A 16 4.26 -2.28 22.50
C TYR A 16 4.96 -3.56 22.02
N PHE A 17 6.16 -3.83 22.53
CA PHE A 17 7.05 -4.91 22.07
C PHE A 17 7.10 -6.12 23.01
N MET A 18 6.39 -6.08 24.14
CA MET A 18 6.24 -7.24 25.01
C MET A 18 5.55 -8.43 24.31
N GLU A 19 5.83 -9.65 24.76
CA GLU A 19 5.16 -10.85 24.26
C GLU A 19 3.65 -10.87 24.56
N VAL A 20 2.86 -11.45 23.66
CA VAL A 20 1.38 -11.49 23.74
C VAL A 20 0.88 -12.19 25.01
N LEU A 21 1.61 -13.19 25.48
CA LEU A 21 1.28 -13.95 26.68
C LEU A 21 1.70 -13.26 27.99
N ASN A 22 2.41 -12.12 27.91
CA ASN A 22 2.85 -11.41 29.11
C ASN A 22 1.64 -10.76 29.81
N PRO A 23 1.35 -11.10 31.09
CA PRO A 23 0.24 -10.50 31.84
C PRO A 23 0.34 -8.98 32.02
N GLN A 24 1.56 -8.43 31.95
CA GLN A 24 1.85 -7.00 32.09
C GLN A 24 1.85 -6.24 30.76
N LYS A 25 1.44 -6.86 29.64
CA LYS A 25 1.26 -6.19 28.35
C LYS A 25 -0.01 -5.33 28.36
N ASN A 26 0.00 -4.27 29.14
CA ASN A 26 -1.09 -3.31 29.28
C ASN A 26 -0.51 -1.93 29.62
N PHE A 27 -1.32 -0.89 29.55
CA PHE A 27 -0.95 0.43 30.05
C PHE A 27 -1.59 0.67 31.42
N ILE A 28 -0.94 1.53 32.19
CA ILE A 28 -1.48 2.03 33.45
C ILE A 28 -2.72 2.89 33.19
N PRO A 29 -3.76 2.82 34.05
CA PRO A 29 -4.88 3.76 34.00
C PRO A 29 -4.38 5.21 34.00
N GLY A 30 -4.95 6.04 33.12
CA GLY A 30 -4.55 7.44 32.97
C GLY A 30 -3.40 7.67 31.96
N TYR A 31 -2.88 6.62 31.31
CA TYR A 31 -1.97 6.81 30.18
C TYR A 31 -2.69 7.56 29.04
N THR A 32 -2.12 8.70 28.64
CA THR A 32 -2.67 9.64 27.65
C THR A 32 -2.03 9.51 26.27
N GLY A 33 -1.04 8.61 26.12
CA GLY A 33 -0.40 8.35 24.84
C GLY A 33 -1.27 7.54 23.88
N HIS A 34 -0.74 7.31 22.68
CA HIS A 34 -1.43 6.55 21.66
C HIS A 34 -1.60 5.07 22.07
N ILE A 35 -2.76 4.48 21.80
CA ILE A 35 -3.02 3.04 21.98
C ILE A 35 -3.43 2.46 20.62
N PRO A 36 -2.57 1.66 19.98
CA PRO A 36 -2.84 1.13 18.63
C PRO A 36 -4.01 0.15 18.69
N PHE A 37 -4.89 0.19 17.69
CA PHE A 37 -6.13 -0.61 17.63
C PHE A 37 -7.10 -0.42 18.81
N GLY A 38 -6.92 0.62 19.64
CA GLY A 38 -7.81 0.90 20.78
C GLY A 38 -9.20 1.40 20.37
N GLN A 39 -9.30 2.14 19.26
CA GLN A 39 -10.54 2.79 18.81
C GLN A 39 -11.70 1.82 18.48
N SER A 40 -11.49 0.51 18.40
CA SER A 40 -12.57 -0.47 18.17
C SER A 40 -12.91 -1.29 19.43
N LYS A 41 -12.24 -1.03 20.55
CA LYS A 41 -12.32 -1.85 21.78
C LYS A 41 -13.12 -1.11 22.85
N TYR A 42 -14.43 -1.34 22.86
CA TYR A 42 -15.37 -0.72 23.80
C TYR A 42 -15.88 -1.72 24.84
N GLY A 43 -16.51 -1.20 25.92
CA GLY A 43 -17.20 -2.02 26.91
C GLY A 43 -16.29 -2.83 27.85
N LYS A 44 -14.98 -2.55 27.87
CA LYS A 44 -14.00 -3.22 28.73
C LYS A 44 -13.38 -2.21 29.71
N GLY A 45 -12.96 -2.69 30.88
CA GLY A 45 -12.11 -1.92 31.79
C GLY A 45 -10.76 -1.59 31.15
N TYR A 46 -10.04 -0.60 31.70
CA TYR A 46 -8.83 -0.06 31.08
C TYR A 46 -7.72 -1.09 30.81
N THR A 47 -7.43 -1.95 31.79
CA THR A 47 -6.41 -3.00 31.69
C THR A 47 -6.72 -4.04 30.59
N PRO A 48 -7.90 -4.70 30.56
CA PRO A 48 -8.22 -5.63 29.48
C PRO A 48 -8.42 -4.96 28.12
N TYR A 49 -8.82 -3.68 28.09
CA TYR A 49 -8.87 -2.84 26.89
C TYR A 49 -7.48 -2.67 26.26
N THR A 50 -6.52 -2.13 27.02
CA THR A 50 -5.16 -1.85 26.55
C THR A 50 -4.43 -3.13 26.18
N ASN A 51 -4.60 -4.19 26.97
CA ASN A 51 -4.02 -5.50 26.66
C ASN A 51 -4.53 -6.04 25.31
N SER A 52 -5.85 -6.07 25.11
CA SER A 52 -6.42 -6.58 23.85
C SER A 52 -5.95 -5.77 22.64
N ALA A 53 -5.85 -4.44 22.77
CA ALA A 53 -5.39 -3.56 21.71
C ALA A 53 -3.90 -3.79 21.36
N LEU A 54 -3.05 -3.94 22.37
CA LEU A 54 -1.63 -4.25 22.21
C LEU A 54 -1.38 -5.66 21.63
N CYS A 55 -2.20 -6.64 21.99
CA CYS A 55 -2.13 -7.99 21.42
C CYS A 55 -2.49 -8.00 19.92
N ASP A 56 -3.54 -7.25 19.54
CA ASP A 56 -3.89 -7.07 18.13
C ASP A 56 -2.76 -6.36 17.36
N PHE A 57 -2.16 -5.32 17.96
CA PHE A 57 -1.00 -4.64 17.40
C PHE A 57 0.16 -5.62 17.12
N THR A 58 0.58 -6.40 18.12
CA THR A 58 1.68 -7.36 17.96
C THR A 58 1.39 -8.40 16.89
N THR A 59 0.17 -8.94 16.84
CA THR A 59 -0.24 -9.92 15.81
C THR A 59 -0.19 -9.32 14.40
N ASN A 60 -0.74 -8.12 14.22
CA ASN A 60 -0.74 -7.44 12.92
C ASN A 60 0.67 -7.02 12.49
N TYR A 61 1.48 -6.53 13.42
CA TYR A 61 2.87 -6.15 13.19
C TYR A 61 3.70 -7.36 12.71
N ARG A 62 3.60 -8.50 13.41
CA ARG A 62 4.29 -9.75 13.02
C ARG A 62 3.83 -10.26 11.65
N ARG A 63 2.53 -10.21 11.36
CA ARG A 63 1.98 -10.62 10.05
C ARG A 63 2.51 -9.77 8.90
N ARG A 64 2.63 -8.45 9.12
CA ARG A 64 3.19 -7.53 8.12
C ARG A 64 4.68 -7.79 7.89
N LEU A 65 5.47 -7.93 8.96
CA LEU A 65 6.88 -8.28 8.83
C LEU A 65 7.11 -9.59 8.06
N SER A 66 6.25 -10.60 8.28
CA SER A 66 6.35 -11.86 7.52
C SER A 66 5.98 -11.72 6.04
N THR A 67 5.29 -10.65 5.64
CA THR A 67 4.89 -10.40 4.25
C THR A 67 5.74 -9.34 3.55
N GLU A 68 6.51 -8.52 4.26
CA GLU A 68 7.38 -7.49 3.66
C GLU A 68 8.50 -8.08 2.79
N TRP A 69 9.00 -9.27 3.13
CA TRP A 69 10.05 -9.97 2.37
C TRP A 69 9.51 -11.07 1.44
N ALA A 70 8.19 -11.29 1.44
CA ALA A 70 7.60 -12.27 0.56
C ALA A 70 7.37 -11.62 -0.82
N PRO A 71 7.90 -12.18 -1.92
CA PRO A 71 7.51 -11.73 -3.24
C PRO A 71 5.98 -11.86 -3.36
N VAL A 72 5.32 -10.77 -3.75
CA VAL A 72 3.88 -10.79 -3.99
C VAL A 72 3.60 -11.82 -5.08
N SER A 73 3.01 -12.95 -4.71
CA SER A 73 2.47 -13.92 -5.65
C SER A 73 1.21 -13.31 -6.27
N VAL A 74 1.39 -12.38 -7.19
CA VAL A 74 0.34 -12.04 -8.14
C VAL A 74 0.24 -13.24 -9.07
N ILE A 75 -0.76 -14.11 -8.82
CA ILE A 75 -1.23 -15.08 -9.81
C ILE A 75 -1.81 -14.24 -10.96
N ARG A 76 -0.93 -13.75 -11.83
CA ARG A 76 -1.32 -13.26 -13.14
C ARG A 76 -1.60 -14.52 -13.94
N ARG A 77 -2.78 -14.62 -14.55
CA ARG A 77 -2.93 -15.54 -15.68
C ARG A 77 -1.80 -15.18 -16.63
N ASP A 78 -1.01 -16.17 -17.06
CA ASP A 78 0.01 -15.92 -18.07
C ASP A 78 -0.67 -15.15 -19.21
N PRO A 79 -0.27 -13.89 -19.45
CA PRO A 79 -0.81 -13.17 -20.58
C PRO A 79 -0.50 -14.06 -21.79
N PRO A 80 -1.46 -14.31 -22.69
CA PRO A 80 -1.16 -15.06 -23.90
C PRO A 80 0.08 -14.44 -24.52
N LEU A 81 1.10 -15.28 -24.80
CA LEU A 81 2.34 -14.86 -25.45
C LEU A 81 1.99 -14.39 -26.86
N LEU A 82 1.48 -13.16 -26.95
CA LEU A 82 1.18 -12.49 -28.19
C LEU A 82 2.53 -12.01 -28.71
N ILE A 83 3.28 -12.90 -29.39
CA ILE A 83 4.50 -12.57 -30.16
C ILE A 83 4.06 -11.86 -31.46
N GLN A 84 3.22 -10.85 -31.33
CA GLN A 84 3.11 -9.83 -32.35
C GLN A 84 4.11 -8.75 -31.94
N PRO A 85 5.00 -8.28 -32.84
CA PRO A 85 5.80 -7.11 -32.55
C PRO A 85 4.84 -6.03 -32.06
N THR A 86 5.05 -5.53 -30.84
CA THR A 86 4.18 -4.51 -30.27
C THR A 86 4.31 -3.28 -31.16
N GLU A 87 3.37 -3.10 -32.08
CA GLU A 87 3.34 -1.95 -32.97
C GLU A 87 3.09 -0.72 -32.08
N ILE A 88 4.17 -0.04 -31.69
CA ILE A 88 4.12 1.13 -30.80
C ILE A 88 3.18 2.19 -31.40
N TYR A 89 3.15 2.27 -32.74
CA TYR A 89 2.36 3.23 -33.50
C TYR A 89 1.23 2.56 -34.29
N HIS A 90 0.16 2.18 -33.60
CA HIS A 90 -1.07 1.69 -34.25
C HIS A 90 -1.62 2.70 -35.27
N LYS A 91 -2.04 2.22 -36.45
CA LYS A 91 -2.50 3.04 -37.58
C LYS A 91 -3.82 3.77 -37.31
N HIS A 92 -4.80 3.11 -36.71
CA HIS A 92 -6.17 3.64 -36.60
C HIS A 92 -6.50 4.17 -35.20
N VAL A 93 -5.60 3.98 -34.22
CA VAL A 93 -5.86 4.28 -32.81
C VAL A 93 -4.86 5.31 -32.28
N GLY A 94 -5.39 6.28 -31.54
CA GLY A 94 -4.59 7.24 -30.77
C GLY A 94 -3.77 6.56 -29.67
N MET A 95 -2.73 7.22 -29.19
CA MET A 95 -1.97 6.75 -28.05
C MET A 95 -2.76 6.96 -26.75
N LEU A 96 -2.46 6.14 -25.74
CA LEU A 96 -3.06 6.27 -24.40
C LEU A 96 -2.57 7.57 -23.74
N PRO A 97 -3.47 8.37 -23.13
CA PRO A 97 -3.05 9.44 -22.21
C PRO A 97 -2.06 8.88 -21.18
N ASP A 98 -0.99 9.61 -20.89
CA ASP A 98 0.18 9.18 -20.08
C ASP A 98 1.21 8.27 -20.77
N TYR A 99 1.12 8.08 -22.09
CA TYR A 99 2.22 7.51 -22.86
C TYR A 99 3.46 8.42 -22.78
N GLY A 100 4.47 8.00 -22.02
CA GLY A 100 5.72 8.75 -21.81
C GLY A 100 6.81 8.53 -22.87
N GLY A 101 6.52 7.77 -23.93
CA GLY A 101 7.46 7.55 -25.03
C GLY A 101 7.39 8.64 -26.11
N HIS A 102 8.21 8.50 -27.15
CA HIS A 102 8.24 9.45 -28.26
C HIS A 102 6.99 9.36 -29.13
N VAL A 103 6.43 10.52 -29.52
CA VAL A 103 5.35 10.61 -30.51
C VAL A 103 5.81 11.54 -31.64
N PRO A 104 6.06 11.02 -32.86
CA PRO A 104 6.55 11.84 -33.97
C PRO A 104 5.50 12.86 -34.39
N GLY A 105 5.93 14.09 -34.68
CA GLY A 105 5.05 15.16 -35.15
C GLY A 105 4.20 15.85 -34.08
N SER A 106 4.14 15.31 -32.85
CA SER A 106 3.32 15.85 -31.75
C SER A 106 3.68 17.31 -31.40
N LYS A 107 4.98 17.67 -31.42
CA LYS A 107 5.45 19.02 -31.12
C LYS A 107 4.88 20.12 -32.03
N PHE A 108 4.44 19.78 -33.25
CA PHE A 108 3.96 20.75 -34.24
C PHE A 108 2.45 20.91 -34.26
N ARG A 109 1.74 20.30 -33.29
CA ARG A 109 0.30 20.21 -33.27
C ARG A 109 -0.24 20.63 -31.90
N VAL A 110 -1.39 21.30 -31.92
CA VAL A 110 -2.04 21.87 -30.74
C VAL A 110 -3.56 21.89 -30.95
N GLY A 111 -4.33 21.99 -29.86
CA GLY A 111 -5.78 22.22 -29.92
C GLY A 111 -6.66 20.98 -30.10
N LYS A 112 -6.09 19.76 -30.04
CA LYS A 112 -6.83 18.49 -30.08
C LYS A 112 -6.62 17.69 -28.79
N THR A 113 -7.49 16.71 -28.54
CA THR A 113 -7.29 15.73 -27.45
C THR A 113 -6.07 14.86 -27.75
N PHE A 114 -5.38 14.38 -26.71
CA PHE A 114 -4.15 13.58 -26.84
C PHE A 114 -4.31 12.39 -27.81
N GLY A 115 -5.44 11.67 -27.74
CA GLY A 115 -5.73 10.56 -28.64
C GLY A 115 -5.85 10.97 -30.11
N ASN A 116 -6.58 12.05 -30.40
CA ASN A 116 -6.71 12.55 -31.77
C ASN A 116 -5.40 13.11 -32.29
N ASP A 117 -4.65 13.82 -31.43
CA ASP A 117 -3.42 14.47 -31.84
C ASP A 117 -2.33 13.45 -32.15
N THR A 118 -2.18 12.43 -31.30
CA THR A 118 -1.23 11.32 -31.52
C THR A 118 -1.62 10.41 -32.68
N ARG A 119 -2.93 10.23 -32.97
CA ARG A 119 -3.39 9.52 -34.18
C ARG A 119 -2.99 10.26 -35.45
N ASP A 120 -3.22 11.56 -35.45
CA ASP A 120 -2.97 12.37 -36.63
C ASP A 120 -1.45 12.65 -36.79
N ALA A 121 -0.67 12.74 -35.71
CA ALA A 121 0.78 12.95 -35.74
C ALA A 121 1.53 11.77 -36.40
N LYS A 122 0.95 10.56 -36.28
CA LYS A 122 1.40 9.37 -37.01
C LYS A 122 1.13 9.40 -38.52
N ARG A 123 0.29 10.31 -39.07
CA ARG A 123 0.17 10.49 -40.54
C ARG A 123 1.55 10.74 -41.18
N TRP A 124 2.44 11.42 -40.46
CA TRP A 124 3.80 11.65 -40.92
C TRP A 124 4.60 10.36 -41.18
N LEU A 125 4.32 9.27 -40.46
CA LEU A 125 4.93 7.95 -40.70
C LEU A 125 4.32 7.20 -41.89
N ARG A 126 3.09 7.55 -42.29
CA ARG A 126 2.36 6.90 -43.38
C ARG A 126 2.58 7.58 -44.74
N GLY A 127 3.15 8.80 -44.76
CA GLY A 127 3.33 9.59 -45.98
C GLY A 127 2.02 10.14 -46.56
N ASP A 128 0.92 10.09 -45.81
CA ASP A 128 -0.41 10.55 -46.21
C ASP A 128 -0.64 12.01 -45.78
N PHE A 129 -0.10 12.95 -46.56
CA PHE A 129 -0.17 14.41 -46.30
C PHE A 129 -1.48 15.09 -46.73
N SER A 130 -2.47 14.34 -47.21
CA SER A 130 -3.77 14.92 -47.60
C SER A 130 -4.51 15.46 -46.37
N MET A 131 -5.08 16.67 -46.49
CA MET A 131 -6.00 17.25 -45.51
C MET A 131 -7.19 16.31 -45.28
#